data_AF-A0A7V7UT09-F1
#
_entry.id   AF-A0A7V7UT09-F1
#
_cell.length_a   1.000
_cell.length_b   1.000
_cell.length_c   1.000
_cell.angle_alpha   90.00
_cell.angle_beta   90.00
_cell.angle_gamma   90.00
#
_symmetry.space_group_name_H-M   'P 1'
#
loop_
_entity.id
_entity.type
_entity.pdbx_description
1 polymer ?
#
loop_
_entity_poly.entity_id
_entity_poly.type
_entity_poly.pdbx_seq_one_letter_code
_entity_poly.pdbx_strand_id
1 'polypeptide(L)'
;MGTWGNMIVTEINSAKTYLLLIFVAIGTVSIVIHGIKYKSGTDDEKLDAKKAIRGSVLWFMGLPFALWLATYLYTKASGIA
;
A
#
# COMPACT_ATOMS: atom_id res chain seq x y z
N MET A 1 -5.70 19.09 26.04
CA MET A 1 -4.57 18.68 25.18
C MET A 1 -4.04 19.92 24.50
N GLY A 2 -2.84 20.38 24.84
CA GLY A 2 -2.30 21.66 24.38
C GLY A 2 -1.99 21.67 22.88
N THR A 3 -1.85 22.86 22.30
CA THR A 3 -1.57 23.14 20.89
C THR A 3 -0.45 22.27 20.30
N TRP A 4 0.55 21.93 21.12
CA TRP A 4 1.66 21.03 20.78
C TRP A 4 1.24 19.57 20.51
N GLY A 5 0.28 19.03 21.27
CA GLY A 5 -0.23 17.67 21.06
C GLY A 5 -0.95 17.53 19.72
N ASN A 6 -1.71 18.55 19.32
CA ASN A 6 -2.41 18.56 18.04
C ASN A 6 -1.44 18.68 16.85
N MET A 7 -0.36 19.45 16.96
CA MET A 7 0.67 19.50 15.91
C MET A 7 1.34 18.14 15.70
N ILE A 8 1.74 17.46 16.78
CA ILE A 8 2.42 16.14 16.68
C ILE A 8 1.52 15.11 15.99
N VAL A 9 0.24 15.05 16.35
CA VAL A 9 -0.72 14.14 15.72
C VAL A 9 -0.91 14.46 14.23
N THR A 10 -0.92 15.74 13.87
CA THR A 10 -1.06 16.19 12.48
C THR A 10 0.16 15.79 11.65
N GLU A 11 1.37 16.01 12.15
CA GLU A 11 2.61 15.61 11.47
C GLU A 11 2.71 14.09 11.30
N ILE A 12 2.31 13.31 12.31
CA ILE A 12 2.26 11.85 12.22
C ILE A 12 1.26 11.39 11.15
N ASN A 13 0.09 12.02 11.08
CA ASN A 13 -0.91 11.68 10.06
C ASN A 13 -0.44 12.07 8.65
N SER A 14 0.22 13.21 8.49
CA SER A 14 0.86 13.60 7.24
C SER A 14 1.93 12.59 6.81
N ALA A 15 2.82 12.19 7.72
CA ALA A 15 3.86 11.20 7.45
C ALA A 15 3.28 9.84 7.01
N LYS A 16 2.20 9.38 7.65
CA LYS A 16 1.47 8.17 7.24
C LYS A 16 0.91 8.28 5.82
N THR A 17 0.31 9.42 5.48
CA THR A 17 -0.23 9.69 4.14
C THR A 17 0.87 9.65 3.08
N TYR A 18 2.01 10.30 3.35
CA TYR A 18 3.15 10.28 2.43
C TYR A 18 3.72 8.88 2.24
N LEU A 19 3.86 8.10 3.32
CA LEU A 19 4.28 6.70 3.24
C LEU A 19 3.35 5.87 2.36
N LEU A 20 2.04 5.97 2.55
CA LEU A 20 1.05 5.27 1.73
C LEU A 20 1.13 5.68 0.26
N LEU A 21 1.30 6.97 -0.02
CA LEU A 21 1.49 7.49 -1.38
C LEU A 21 2.72 6.88 -2.06
N ILE A 22 3.83 6.72 -1.33
CA ILE A 22 5.05 6.08 -1.87
C ILE A 22 4.78 4.62 -2.23
N PHE A 23 4.13 3.85 -1.34
CA PHE A 23 3.79 2.45 -1.63
C PHE A 23 2.88 2.33 -2.86
N VAL A 24 1.87 3.19 -2.97
CA VAL A 24 0.97 3.23 -4.13
C VAL A 24 1.75 3.58 -5.39
N ALA A 25 2.60 4.61 -5.36
CA ALA A 25 3.39 5.03 -6.52
C ALA A 25 4.31 3.90 -7.03
N ILE A 26 5.04 3.23 -6.13
CA ILE A 26 5.90 2.09 -6.48
C ILE A 26 5.07 0.92 -7.04
N GLY A 27 3.93 0.63 -6.41
CA GLY A 27 2.98 -0.38 -6.87
C GLY A 27 2.46 -0.10 -8.28
N THR A 28 2.02 1.13 -8.54
CA THR A 28 1.55 1.57 -9.86
C THR A 28 2.63 1.44 -10.92
N VAL A 29 3.85 1.92 -10.65
CA VAL A 29 4.98 1.80 -11.59
C VAL A 29 5.29 0.33 -11.90
N SER A 30 5.34 -0.53 -10.87
CA SER A 30 5.54 -1.97 -11.08
C SER A 30 4.45 -2.58 -11.95
N ILE A 31 3.18 -2.27 -11.69
CA ILE A 31 2.05 -2.80 -12.48
C ILE A 31 2.14 -2.33 -13.93
N VAL A 32 2.49 -1.06 -14.17
CA VAL A 32 2.65 -0.52 -15.54
C VAL A 32 3.77 -1.23 -16.30
N ILE A 33 4.94 -1.42 -15.68
CA ILE A 33 6.06 -2.14 -16.31
C ILE A 33 5.66 -3.56 -16.71
N HIS A 34 5.01 -4.30 -15.81
CA HIS A 34 4.55 -5.65 -16.11
C HIS A 34 3.37 -5.66 -17.10
N GLY A 35 2.51 -4.64 -17.08
CA GLY A 35 1.42 -4.47 -18.05
C GLY A 35 1.94 -4.23 -19.48
N ILE A 36 3.03 -3.47 -19.62
CA ILE A 36 3.72 -3.30 -20.92
C ILE A 36 4.28 -4.65 -21.38
N LYS A 37 4.99 -5.39 -20.50
CA LYS A 37 5.51 -6.73 -20.82
C LYS A 37 4.40 -7.72 -21.20
N TYR A 38 3.24 -7.65 -20.53
CA TYR A 38 2.08 -8.46 -20.87
C TYR A 38 1.55 -8.16 -22.29
N LYS A 39 1.60 -6.89 -22.72
CA LYS A 39 1.13 -6.52 -24.07
C LYS A 39 2.11 -6.95 -25.17
N SER A 40 3.41 -6.93 -24.91
CA SER A 40 4.45 -7.17 -25.91
C SER A 40 5.05 -8.58 -25.91
N GLY A 41 4.82 -9.38 -24.86
CA GLY A 41 5.46 -10.67 -24.67
C GLY A 41 4.77 -11.84 -25.36
N THR A 42 5.49 -12.96 -25.41
CA THR A 42 4.98 -14.29 -25.73
C THR A 42 4.01 -14.80 -24.66
N ASP A 43 3.28 -15.89 -24.92
CA ASP A 43 2.24 -16.35 -23.99
C ASP A 43 2.80 -16.80 -22.62
N ASP A 44 4.04 -17.27 -22.57
CA ASP A 44 4.73 -17.57 -21.30
C ASP A 44 5.08 -16.28 -20.54
N GLU A 45 5.61 -15.26 -21.23
CA GLU A 45 5.95 -13.96 -20.62
C GLU A 45 4.70 -13.22 -20.11
N LYS A 46 3.56 -13.40 -20.78
CA LYS A 46 2.25 -12.90 -20.33
C LYS A 46 1.82 -13.55 -19.03
N LEU A 47 2.03 -14.86 -18.89
CA LEU A 47 1.63 -15.60 -17.70
C LEU A 47 2.46 -15.16 -16.48
N ASP A 48 3.76 -14.96 -16.69
CA ASP A 48 4.66 -14.45 -15.66
C ASP A 48 4.39 -12.98 -15.32
N ALA A 49 4.15 -12.12 -16.31
CA ALA A 49 3.74 -10.73 -16.08
C ALA A 49 2.43 -10.65 -15.28
N LYS A 50 1.46 -11.53 -15.57
CA LYS A 50 0.19 -11.58 -14.81
C LYS A 50 0.42 -11.99 -13.35
N LYS A 51 1.28 -12.98 -13.08
CA LYS A 51 1.65 -13.35 -11.71
C LYS A 51 2.35 -12.20 -11.00
N ALA A 52 3.26 -11.51 -11.68
CA ALA A 52 3.99 -10.37 -11.14
C ALA A 52 3.05 -9.19 -10.81
N ILE A 53 2.10 -8.85 -11.68
CA ILE A 53 1.07 -7.83 -11.40
C ILE A 53 0.27 -8.19 -10.14
N ARG A 54 -0.19 -9.44 -10.04
CA ARG A 54 -0.92 -9.90 -8.85
C ARG A 54 -0.08 -9.82 -7.59
N GLY A 55 1.21 -10.18 -7.68
CA GLY A 55 2.18 -10.03 -6.61
C GLY A 55 2.36 -8.56 -6.19
N SER A 56 2.54 -7.65 -7.14
CA SER A 56 2.65 -6.22 -6.87
C SER A 56 1.42 -5.67 -6.18
N VAL A 57 0.21 -6.02 -6.61
CA VAL A 57 -1.02 -5.63 -5.92
C VAL A 57 -1.05 -6.16 -4.48
N LEU A 58 -0.65 -7.41 -4.26
CA LEU A 58 -0.63 -8.01 -2.93
C LEU A 58 0.37 -7.32 -2.00
N TRP A 59 1.58 -7.05 -2.48
CA TRP A 59 2.65 -6.43 -1.69
C TRP A 59 2.42 -4.94 -1.45
N PHE A 60 1.98 -4.19 -2.46
CA PHE A 60 1.87 -2.73 -2.39
C PHE A 60 0.49 -2.24 -1.96
N MET A 61 -0.56 -3.06 -2.06
CA MET A 61 -1.91 -2.69 -1.62
C MET A 61 -2.44 -3.63 -0.51
N GLY A 62 -2.20 -4.94 -0.64
CA GLY A 62 -2.66 -5.93 0.35
C GLY A 62 -1.97 -5.79 1.71
N LEU A 63 -0.65 -5.61 1.73
CA LEU A 63 0.13 -5.49 2.96
C LEU A 63 -0.20 -4.22 3.77
N PRO A 64 -0.29 -3.02 3.16
CA PRO A 64 -0.77 -1.83 3.84
C PRO A 64 -2.21 -1.98 4.36
N PHE A 65 -3.10 -2.62 3.59
CA PHE A 65 -4.47 -2.89 4.04
C PHE A 65 -4.51 -3.85 5.23
N ALA A 66 -3.70 -4.91 5.22
CA ALA A 66 -3.60 -5.85 6.33
C ALA A 66 -3.07 -5.17 7.61
N LEU A 67 -2.06 -4.31 7.49
CA LEU A 67 -1.54 -3.53 8.62
C LEU A 67 -2.59 -2.54 9.16
N TRP A 68 -3.32 -1.87 8.26
CA TRP A 68 -4.42 -0.99 8.65
C TRP A 68 -5.55 -1.77 9.37
N LEU A 69 -5.94 -2.93 8.84
CA LEU A 69 -6.96 -3.76 9.45
C LEU A 69 -6.52 -4.30 10.82
N ALA A 70 -5.26 -4.75 10.94
CA ALA A 70 -4.70 -5.22 12.20
C ALA A 70 -4.67 -4.11 13.26
N THR A 71 -4.25 -2.90 12.88
CA THR A 71 -4.29 -1.74 13.79
C THR A 71 -5.72 -1.35 14.15
N TYR A 72 -6.65 -1.33 13.20
CA TYR A 72 -8.07 -1.06 13.46
C TYR A 72 -8.68 -2.06 14.45
N LEU A 73 -8.46 -3.36 14.23
CA LEU A 73 -8.94 -4.41 15.13
C LEU A 73 -8.30 -4.32 16.51
N TYR A 74 -7.00 -4.02 16.59
CA TYR A 74 -6.30 -3.81 17.86
C TYR A 74 -6.89 -2.61 18.63
N THR A 75 -7.08 -1.47 17.98
CA THR A 75 -7.70 -0.28 18.59
C THR A 75 -9.11 -0.58 19.08
N LYS A 76 -9.91 -1.29 18.28
CA LYS A 76 -11.28 -1.69 18.65
C LYS A 76 -11.32 -2.72 19.80
N ALA A 77 -10.41 -3.69 19.80
CA ALA A 77 -10.34 -4.73 20.83
C ALA A 77 -9.75 -4.23 22.15
N SER A 78 -8.84 -3.25 22.10
CA SER A 78 -8.22 -2.63 23.28
C SER A 78 -9.13 -1.60 23.97
N GLY A 79 -10.31 -1.30 23.41
CA GLY A 79 -11.24 -0.31 23.98
C GLY A 79 -10.71 1.13 23.92
N ILE A 80 -9.69 1.38 23.10
CA ILE A 80 -9.20 2.73 22.79
C ILE A 80 -10.15 3.31 21.72
N ALA A 81 -11.38 3.63 22.14
CA ALA A 81 -12.37 4.35 21.36
C ALA A 81 -12.70 5.68 22.06
#